data_AF-A0A3B0X2F3-F1
#
_entry.id   AF-A0A3B0X2F3-F1
#
_cell.length_a   1.000
_cell.length_b   1.000
_cell.length_c   1.000
_cell.angle_alpha   90.00
_cell.angle_beta   90.00
_cell.angle_gamma   90.00
#
_symmetry.space_group_name_H-M   'P 1'
#
loop_
_entity.id
_entity.type
_entity.pdbx_description
1 polymer ?
#
loop_
_entity_poly.entity_id
_entity_poly.type
_entity_poly.pdbx_seq_one_letter_code
_entity_poly.pdbx_strand_id
1 'polypeptide(L)'
;MNPHESPLQEESKSERIPSPQEMLTRLQQIDPNDFNIKSIADDLKGNKVWVSILTLPVSAIILATFTLLGAFLFDRPIISFLITAALLFWLGKLFDNQQKIYTVAARQEVMNRIAAIEEGFGLLPHFKPFLPDKYRHLWQSVKRGNYIYIEQYIQAILLLQKKLDPEKFTAIWYLTYPETDPENSEFTEEKEKDDLTLK
;
A
#
# COMPACT_ATOMS: atom_id res chain seq x y z
N MET A 1 25.37 -7.59 -50.95
CA MET A 1 25.87 -8.21 -49.71
C MET A 1 24.96 -7.70 -48.60
N ASN A 2 23.84 -8.39 -48.36
CA ASN A 2 22.84 -8.01 -47.37
C ASN A 2 22.94 -9.00 -46.21
N PRO A 3 23.37 -8.57 -45.01
CA PRO A 3 23.19 -9.34 -43.81
C PRO A 3 21.86 -8.95 -43.14
N HIS A 4 21.01 -9.96 -43.00
CA HIS A 4 19.80 -10.03 -42.20
C HIS A 4 19.79 -9.13 -40.94
N GLU A 5 18.99 -8.06 -40.98
CA GLU A 5 18.36 -7.53 -39.78
C GLU A 5 17.13 -8.38 -39.49
N SER A 6 17.26 -9.32 -38.56
CA SER A 6 16.09 -9.94 -37.91
C SER A 6 15.35 -8.84 -37.12
N PRO A 7 14.07 -8.57 -37.40
CA PRO A 7 13.30 -7.70 -36.52
C PRO A 7 13.11 -8.42 -35.18
N LEU A 8 13.63 -7.82 -34.12
CA LEU A 8 13.25 -8.14 -32.74
C LEU A 8 11.72 -8.09 -32.67
N GLN A 9 11.11 -9.26 -32.54
CA GLN A 9 9.72 -9.38 -32.14
C GLN A 9 9.62 -8.78 -30.73
N GLU A 10 9.11 -7.55 -30.65
CA GLU A 10 8.49 -7.07 -29.42
C GLU A 10 7.33 -8.02 -29.12
N GLU A 11 7.55 -8.97 -28.20
CA GLU A 11 6.48 -9.72 -27.57
C GLU A 11 5.54 -8.70 -26.93
N SER A 12 4.44 -8.40 -27.62
CA SER A 12 3.29 -7.76 -27.01
C SER A 12 2.88 -8.65 -25.85
N LYS A 13 3.15 -8.20 -24.61
CA LYS A 13 2.57 -8.76 -23.38
C LYS A 13 1.05 -8.65 -23.52
N SER A 14 0.44 -9.65 -24.15
CA SER A 14 -0.99 -9.89 -24.04
C SER A 14 -1.24 -10.14 -22.56
N GLU A 15 -1.93 -9.23 -21.88
CA GLU A 15 -2.34 -9.41 -20.48
C GLU A 15 -3.22 -10.65 -20.41
N ARG A 16 -2.61 -11.78 -20.03
CA ARG A 16 -3.33 -13.02 -19.78
C ARG A 16 -4.32 -12.77 -18.64
N ILE A 17 -5.60 -13.00 -18.92
CA ILE A 17 -6.66 -12.96 -17.91
C ILE A 17 -6.34 -14.06 -16.88
N PRO A 18 -6.19 -13.73 -15.60
CA PRO A 18 -5.86 -14.71 -14.56
C PRO A 18 -7.03 -15.67 -14.33
N SER A 19 -6.73 -16.87 -13.86
CA SER A 19 -7.77 -17.80 -13.40
C SER A 19 -8.43 -17.31 -12.09
N PRO A 20 -9.66 -17.74 -11.77
CA PRO A 20 -10.28 -17.38 -10.50
C PRO A 20 -9.46 -17.87 -9.30
N GLN A 21 -8.82 -19.04 -9.43
CA GLN A 21 -7.93 -19.59 -8.40
C GLN A 21 -6.68 -18.72 -8.22
N GLU A 22 -6.09 -18.19 -9.28
CA GLU A 22 -4.99 -17.23 -9.19
C GLU A 22 -5.42 -15.97 -8.44
N MET A 23 -6.61 -15.43 -8.71
CA MET A 23 -7.09 -14.22 -8.02
C MET A 23 -7.38 -14.46 -6.53
N LEU A 24 -7.96 -15.60 -6.19
CA LEU A 24 -8.15 -16.01 -4.80
C LEU A 24 -6.80 -16.18 -4.09
N THR A 25 -5.82 -16.76 -4.77
CA THR A 25 -4.47 -16.94 -4.24
C THR A 25 -3.80 -15.59 -4.01
N ARG A 26 -3.86 -14.67 -4.98
CA ARG A 26 -3.36 -13.28 -4.83
C ARG A 26 -4.01 -12.59 -3.63
N LEU A 27 -5.32 -12.74 -3.45
CA LEU A 27 -6.03 -12.16 -2.31
C LEU A 27 -5.51 -12.71 -0.96
N GLN A 28 -5.25 -14.02 -0.87
CA GLN A 28 -4.76 -14.65 0.36
C GLN A 28 -3.28 -14.39 0.64
N GLN A 29 -2.49 -14.09 -0.39
CA GLN A 29 -1.06 -13.76 -0.26
C GLN A 29 -0.79 -12.35 0.26
N ILE A 30 -1.79 -11.46 0.21
CA ILE A 30 -1.64 -10.09 0.72
C ILE A 30 -1.61 -10.12 2.25
N ASP A 31 -0.49 -9.72 2.86
CA ASP A 31 -0.42 -9.50 4.30
C ASP A 31 -0.96 -8.10 4.65
N PRO A 32 -2.04 -7.97 5.43
CA PRO A 32 -2.56 -6.68 5.89
C PRO A 32 -1.53 -5.85 6.69
N ASN A 33 -0.53 -6.49 7.30
CA ASN A 33 0.51 -5.82 8.09
C ASN A 33 1.50 -5.05 7.22
N ASP A 34 1.65 -5.41 5.94
CA ASP A 34 2.51 -4.72 4.97
C ASP A 34 2.04 -3.29 4.65
N PHE A 35 0.85 -2.91 5.11
CA PHE A 35 0.28 -1.58 4.97
C PHE A 35 0.27 -0.78 6.29
N ASN A 36 0.95 -1.26 7.33
CA ASN A 36 1.03 -0.57 8.61
C ASN A 36 1.91 0.68 8.50
N ILE A 37 1.26 1.84 8.35
CA ILE A 37 1.91 3.15 8.19
C ILE A 37 2.88 3.45 9.34
N LYS A 38 2.57 3.03 10.59
CA LYS A 38 3.46 3.29 11.73
C LYS A 38 4.75 2.48 11.61
N SER A 39 4.62 1.18 11.32
CA SER A 39 5.78 0.31 11.11
C SER A 39 6.67 0.84 9.99
N ILE A 40 6.06 1.19 8.84
CA ILE A 40 6.79 1.73 7.69
C ILE A 40 7.43 3.08 8.03
N ALA A 41 6.75 3.95 8.78
CA ALA A 41 7.31 5.22 9.20
C ALA A 41 8.52 5.03 10.14
N ASP A 42 8.46 4.04 11.04
CA ASP A 42 9.58 3.69 11.92
C ASP A 42 10.75 3.08 11.12
N ASP A 43 10.48 2.22 10.14
CA ASP A 43 11.49 1.66 9.24
C ASP A 43 12.16 2.76 8.40
N LEU A 44 11.38 3.69 7.85
CA LEU A 44 11.89 4.85 7.11
C LEU A 44 12.71 5.81 7.99
N LYS A 45 12.36 5.90 9.28
CA LYS A 45 13.14 6.65 10.27
C LYS A 45 14.45 5.93 10.62
N GLY A 46 14.47 4.60 10.49
CA GLY A 46 15.64 3.75 10.67
C GLY A 46 16.34 3.97 12.01
N ASN A 47 17.67 4.02 12.01
CA ASN A 47 18.46 4.20 13.25
C ASN A 47 18.24 5.57 13.96
N LYS A 48 17.51 6.51 13.36
CA LYS A 48 17.21 7.81 13.97
C LYS A 48 16.07 7.76 14.99
N VAL A 49 15.42 6.60 15.17
CA VAL A 49 14.41 6.38 16.22
C VAL A 49 14.98 6.71 17.60
N TRP A 50 16.25 6.35 17.86
CA TRP A 50 16.96 6.66 19.10
C TRP A 50 17.04 8.16 19.41
N VAL A 51 17.18 9.01 18.39
CA VAL A 51 17.25 10.47 18.56
C VAL A 51 15.97 11.00 19.17
N SER A 52 14.82 10.42 18.79
CA SER A 52 13.49 10.78 19.29
C SER A 52 13.25 10.33 20.73
N ILE A 53 13.83 9.19 21.13
CA ILE A 53 13.71 8.64 22.49
C ILE A 53 14.61 9.44 23.45
N LEU A 54 15.80 9.83 23.00
CA LEU A 54 16.78 10.59 23.79
C LEU A 54 16.44 12.09 23.89
N THR A 55 15.55 12.63 23.05
CA THR A 55 15.29 14.08 23.03
C THR A 55 14.72 14.59 24.35
N LEU A 56 13.84 13.82 24.99
CA LEU A 56 13.16 14.19 26.23
C LEU A 56 14.12 14.23 27.45
N PRO A 57 14.93 13.19 27.74
CA PRO A 57 15.91 13.28 28.82
C PRO A 57 17.01 14.31 28.52
N VAL A 58 17.49 14.42 27.29
CA VAL A 58 18.55 15.39 26.92
C VAL A 58 18.05 16.83 27.06
N SER A 59 16.82 17.12 26.62
CA SER A 59 16.24 18.47 26.77
C SER A 59 16.04 18.85 28.24
N ALA A 60 15.65 17.91 29.10
CA ALA A 60 15.56 18.14 30.54
C ALA A 60 16.93 18.46 31.16
N ILE A 61 17.98 17.72 30.79
CA ILE A 61 19.36 17.98 31.25
C ILE A 61 19.84 19.35 30.79
N ILE A 62 19.61 19.71 29.52
CA ILE A 62 19.96 21.03 28.97
C ILE A 62 19.24 22.12 29.75
N LEU A 63 17.93 21.98 29.95
CA LEU A 63 17.13 22.97 30.68
C LEU A 63 17.65 23.17 32.11
N ALA A 64 17.90 22.09 32.84
CA ALA A 64 18.44 22.16 34.20
C ALA A 64 19.84 22.81 34.23
N THR A 65 20.73 22.41 33.31
CA THR A 65 22.10 22.91 33.25
C THR A 65 22.15 24.41 32.95
N PHE A 66 21.39 24.87 31.94
CA PHE A 66 21.35 26.30 31.60
C PHE A 66 20.64 27.14 32.65
N THR A 67 19.63 26.59 33.32
CA THR A 67 18.97 27.27 34.45
C THR A 67 19.96 27.47 35.60
N LEU A 68 20.74 26.43 35.92
CA LEU A 68 21.78 26.51 36.95
C LEU A 68 22.90 27.49 36.57
N LEU A 69 23.35 27.46 35.31
CA LEU A 69 24.34 28.38 34.79
C LEU A 69 23.87 29.84 34.88
N GLY A 70 22.60 30.07 34.55
CA GLY A 70 21.96 31.37 34.63
C GLY A 70 21.83 31.91 36.05
N ALA A 71 21.53 31.01 36.99
CA ALA A 71 21.53 31.33 38.41
C ALA A 71 22.94 31.75 38.87
N PHE A 72 23.97 31.01 38.49
CA PHE A 72 25.34 31.23 38.96
C PHE A 72 26.04 32.45 38.33
N LEU A 73 25.84 32.70 37.03
CA LEU A 73 26.56 33.76 36.31
C LEU A 73 25.84 35.11 36.35
N PHE A 74 24.51 35.13 36.48
CA PHE A 74 23.71 36.33 36.29
C PHE A 74 22.71 36.60 37.42
N ASP A 75 22.65 35.76 38.47
CA ASP A 75 21.65 35.81 39.56
C ASP A 75 20.19 35.87 39.05
N ARG A 76 19.93 35.36 37.84
CA ARG A 76 18.61 35.40 37.18
C ARG A 76 18.16 34.02 36.70
N PRO A 77 17.92 33.07 37.63
CA PRO A 77 17.53 31.69 37.27
C PRO A 77 16.27 31.64 36.43
N ILE A 78 15.27 32.46 36.75
CA ILE A 78 13.96 32.48 36.09
C ILE A 78 14.10 32.92 34.63
N ILE A 79 14.91 33.94 34.35
CA ILE A 79 15.08 34.45 32.98
C ILE A 79 15.81 33.43 32.12
N SER A 80 16.88 32.83 32.65
CA SER A 80 17.63 31.79 31.93
C SER A 80 16.78 30.55 31.67
N PHE A 81 15.95 30.12 32.62
CA PHE A 81 14.98 29.05 32.43
C PHE A 81 14.03 29.36 31.26
N LEU A 82 13.42 30.56 31.24
CA LEU A 82 12.47 30.94 30.20
C LEU A 82 13.11 31.00 28.81
N ILE A 83 14.33 31.55 28.71
CA ILE A 83 15.05 31.61 27.43
C ILE A 83 15.37 30.20 26.93
N THR A 84 15.88 29.32 27.79
CA THR A 84 16.19 27.94 27.40
C THR A 84 14.94 27.15 27.06
N ALA A 85 13.85 27.31 27.82
CA ALA A 85 12.57 26.68 27.53
C ALA A 85 12.01 27.13 26.17
N ALA A 86 12.08 28.43 25.85
CA ALA A 86 11.66 28.95 24.55
C ALA A 86 12.50 28.37 23.40
N LEU A 87 13.82 28.26 23.58
CA LEU A 87 14.73 27.70 22.59
C LEU A 87 14.48 26.20 22.37
N LEU A 88 14.29 25.43 23.45
CA LEU A 88 13.93 24.01 23.39
C LEU A 88 12.56 23.79 22.75
N PHE A 89 11.57 24.63 23.06
CA PHE A 89 10.26 24.58 22.41
C PHE A 89 10.37 24.80 20.90
N TRP A 90 11.19 25.77 20.48
CA TRP A 90 11.42 26.04 19.06
C TRP A 90 12.11 24.87 18.36
N LEU A 91 13.14 24.27 18.98
CA LEU A 91 13.79 23.05 18.48
C LEU A 91 12.81 21.87 18.40
N GLY A 92 11.98 21.66 19.43
CA GLY A 92 10.97 20.59 19.46
C GLY A 92 9.99 20.71 18.28
N LYS A 93 9.52 21.92 18.00
CA LYS A 93 8.64 22.19 16.85
C LYS A 93 9.30 21.82 15.51
N LEU A 94 10.61 22.03 15.37
CA LEU A 94 11.36 21.65 14.17
C LEU A 94 11.45 20.12 14.02
N PHE A 95 11.63 19.40 15.14
CA PHE A 95 11.64 17.93 15.18
C PHE A 95 10.27 17.31 14.88
N ASP A 96 9.17 17.90 15.37
CA ASP A 96 7.81 17.44 15.06
C ASP A 96 7.52 17.48 13.56
N ASN A 97 8.08 18.47 12.85
CA ASN A 97 7.94 18.56 11.41
C ASN A 97 8.62 17.37 10.69
N GLN A 98 9.74 16.86 11.23
CA GLN A 98 10.39 15.67 10.68
C GLN A 98 9.53 14.42 10.81
N GLN A 99 8.86 14.22 11.96
CA GLN A 99 7.96 13.08 12.16
C GLN A 99 6.81 13.07 11.15
N LYS A 100 6.27 14.25 10.83
CA LYS A 100 5.23 14.40 9.81
C LYS A 100 5.73 13.99 8.42
N ILE A 101 6.96 14.36 8.06
CA ILE A 101 7.57 13.98 6.77
C ILE A 101 7.63 12.45 6.65
N TYR A 102 8.10 11.74 7.67
CA TYR A 102 8.17 10.27 7.64
C TYR A 102 6.79 9.61 7.57
N THR A 103 5.79 10.17 8.26
CA THR A 103 4.42 9.65 8.20
C THR A 103 3.81 9.85 6.80
N VAL A 104 4.06 11.00 6.17
CA VAL A 104 3.61 11.28 4.80
C VAL A 104 4.33 10.36 3.80
N ALA A 105 5.64 10.17 3.95
CA ALA A 105 6.42 9.25 3.13
C ALA A 105 5.93 7.80 3.28
N ALA A 106 5.67 7.33 4.51
CA ALA A 106 5.10 6.02 4.77
C ALA A 106 3.72 5.85 4.14
N ARG A 107 2.87 6.89 4.18
CA ARG A 107 1.58 6.87 3.51
C ARG A 107 1.74 6.74 1.99
N GLN A 108 2.68 7.47 1.41
CA GLN A 108 2.97 7.37 -0.03
C GLN A 108 3.49 5.99 -0.40
N GLU A 109 4.37 5.42 0.42
CA GLU A 109 4.89 4.08 0.23
C GLU A 109 3.78 3.03 0.25
N VAL A 110 2.85 3.12 1.21
CA VAL A 110 1.67 2.24 1.24
C VAL A 110 0.82 2.40 -0.02
N MET A 111 0.62 3.63 -0.51
CA MET A 111 -0.10 3.85 -1.76
C MET A 111 0.61 3.22 -2.96
N ASN A 112 1.95 3.27 -3.00
CA ASN A 112 2.73 2.62 -4.06
C ASN A 112 2.63 1.09 -3.98
N ARG A 113 2.62 0.51 -2.78
CA ARG A 113 2.40 -0.93 -2.59
C ARG A 113 1.02 -1.37 -3.05
N ILE A 114 -0.02 -0.60 -2.71
CA ILE A 114 -1.37 -0.85 -3.24
C ILE A 114 -1.38 -0.71 -4.76
N ALA A 115 -0.71 0.31 -5.30
CA ALA A 115 -0.60 0.50 -6.74
C ALA A 115 0.02 -0.71 -7.45
N ALA A 116 1.08 -1.29 -6.87
CA ALA A 116 1.73 -2.48 -7.42
C ALA A 116 0.84 -3.74 -7.38
N ILE A 117 -0.02 -3.87 -6.36
CA ILE A 117 -1.00 -4.96 -6.28
C ILE A 117 -2.12 -4.77 -7.31
N GLU A 118 -2.51 -3.52 -7.55
CA GLU A 118 -3.57 -3.15 -8.49
C GLU A 118 -3.05 -2.92 -9.91
N GLU A 119 -1.75 -3.09 -10.16
CA GLU A 119 -1.13 -2.91 -11.48
C GLU A 119 -1.50 -4.07 -12.43
N GLY A 120 -1.82 -3.73 -13.68
CA GLY A 120 -2.31 -4.69 -14.67
C GLY A 120 -3.73 -5.17 -14.37
N PHE A 121 -3.90 -6.47 -14.17
CA PHE A 121 -5.19 -7.07 -13.81
C PHE A 121 -5.46 -6.91 -12.31
N GLY A 122 -5.80 -5.68 -11.90
CA GLY A 122 -5.90 -5.25 -10.51
C GLY A 122 -6.86 -6.09 -9.67
N LEU A 123 -6.63 -6.20 -8.36
CA LEU A 123 -7.33 -7.15 -7.49
C LEU A 123 -8.75 -6.66 -7.14
N LEU A 124 -8.85 -5.51 -6.47
CA LEU A 124 -10.09 -5.04 -5.83
C LEU A 124 -11.26 -4.83 -6.81
N PRO A 125 -11.07 -4.37 -8.06
CA PRO A 125 -12.16 -4.19 -9.01
C PRO A 125 -12.99 -5.46 -9.25
N HIS A 126 -12.38 -6.64 -9.27
CA HIS A 126 -13.08 -7.90 -9.55
C HIS A 126 -13.78 -8.48 -8.31
N PHE A 127 -13.35 -8.09 -7.10
CA PHE A 127 -14.02 -8.47 -5.86
C PHE A 127 -15.16 -7.52 -5.45
N LYS A 128 -15.42 -6.46 -6.24
CA LYS A 128 -16.49 -5.48 -5.98
C LYS A 128 -17.85 -6.11 -5.59
N PRO A 129 -18.37 -7.16 -6.27
CA PRO A 129 -19.68 -7.73 -5.94
C PRO A 129 -19.76 -8.30 -4.51
N PHE A 130 -18.62 -8.61 -3.90
CA PHE A 130 -18.51 -9.19 -2.56
C PHE A 130 -18.25 -8.14 -1.47
N LEU A 131 -18.12 -6.87 -1.85
CA LEU A 131 -17.89 -5.76 -0.94
C LEU A 131 -19.19 -5.01 -0.63
N PRO A 132 -19.46 -4.65 0.63
CA PRO A 132 -20.57 -3.79 0.99
C PRO A 132 -20.51 -2.40 0.34
N ASP A 133 -21.66 -1.77 0.14
CA ASP A 133 -21.79 -0.45 -0.50
C ASP A 133 -20.96 0.67 0.15
N LYS A 134 -20.63 0.56 1.44
CA LYS A 134 -19.78 1.54 2.14
C LYS A 134 -18.40 1.69 1.50
N TYR A 135 -17.91 0.69 0.75
CA TYR A 135 -16.62 0.73 0.04
C TYR A 135 -16.73 1.34 -1.38
N ARG A 136 -17.87 1.95 -1.75
CA ARG A 136 -18.08 2.54 -3.08
C ARG A 136 -17.01 3.57 -3.43
N HIS A 137 -16.64 4.46 -2.51
CA HIS A 137 -15.63 5.49 -2.75
C HIS A 137 -14.22 4.90 -2.91
N LEU A 138 -13.88 3.87 -2.13
CA LEU A 138 -12.64 3.11 -2.29
C LEU A 138 -12.54 2.54 -3.70
N TRP A 139 -13.55 1.79 -4.14
CA TRP A 139 -13.57 1.18 -5.48
C TRP A 139 -13.45 2.23 -6.59
N GLN A 140 -14.20 3.35 -6.50
CA GLN A 140 -14.12 4.43 -7.49
C GLN A 140 -12.71 5.03 -7.57
N SER A 141 -12.05 5.15 -6.42
CA SER A 141 -10.70 5.69 -6.32
C SER A 141 -9.67 4.73 -6.92
N VAL A 142 -9.73 3.44 -6.54
CA VAL A 142 -8.83 2.39 -7.04
C VAL A 142 -8.93 2.24 -8.55
N LYS A 143 -10.14 2.24 -9.12
CA LYS A 143 -10.36 2.19 -10.57
C LYS A 143 -9.70 3.37 -11.32
N ARG A 144 -9.49 4.50 -10.65
CA ARG A 144 -8.84 5.71 -11.20
C ARG A 144 -7.34 5.77 -10.91
N GLY A 145 -6.75 4.71 -10.34
CA GLY A 145 -5.35 4.69 -9.92
C GLY A 145 -5.06 5.58 -8.70
N ASN A 146 -6.06 5.89 -7.88
CA ASN A 146 -5.92 6.72 -6.69
C ASN A 146 -6.13 5.88 -5.42
N TYR A 147 -5.10 5.81 -4.57
CA TYR A 147 -5.04 4.90 -3.42
C TYR A 147 -5.13 5.59 -2.05
N ILE A 148 -5.77 6.76 -1.97
CA ILE A 148 -5.86 7.56 -0.73
C ILE A 148 -6.56 6.82 0.43
N TYR A 149 -7.51 5.92 0.13
CA TYR A 149 -8.36 5.21 1.10
C TYR A 149 -7.71 3.93 1.68
N ILE A 150 -6.46 4.05 2.16
CA ILE A 150 -5.65 2.94 2.67
C ILE A 150 -6.39 2.09 3.72
N GLU A 151 -6.94 2.72 4.77
CA GLU A 151 -7.61 1.97 5.84
C GLU A 151 -8.83 1.18 5.34
N GLN A 152 -9.59 1.76 4.41
CA GLN A 152 -10.73 1.07 3.80
C GLN A 152 -10.26 -0.07 2.91
N TYR A 153 -9.15 0.11 2.19
CA TYR A 153 -8.51 -0.93 1.39
C TYR A 153 -8.13 -2.14 2.26
N ILE A 154 -7.39 -1.91 3.35
CA ILE A 154 -6.99 -2.97 4.29
C ILE A 154 -8.22 -3.69 4.86
N GLN A 155 -9.25 -2.94 5.27
CA GLN A 155 -10.49 -3.54 5.77
C GLN A 155 -11.23 -4.35 4.71
N ALA A 156 -11.24 -3.90 3.46
CA ALA A 156 -11.86 -4.62 2.35
C ALA A 156 -11.12 -5.94 2.08
N ILE A 157 -9.78 -5.91 2.02
CA ILE A 157 -8.96 -7.13 1.87
C ILE A 157 -9.21 -8.10 3.03
N LEU A 158 -9.15 -7.64 4.28
CA LEU A 158 -9.44 -8.47 5.46
C LEU A 158 -10.85 -9.06 5.44
N LEU A 159 -11.84 -8.30 4.97
CA LEU A 159 -13.21 -8.77 4.85
C LEU A 159 -13.31 -9.88 3.80
N LEU A 160 -12.69 -9.68 2.64
CA LEU A 160 -12.66 -10.66 1.55
C LEU A 160 -11.92 -11.93 2.00
N GLN A 161 -10.73 -11.82 2.60
CA GLN A 161 -9.97 -12.98 3.10
C GLN A 161 -10.77 -13.84 4.09
N LYS A 162 -11.64 -13.22 4.91
CA LYS A 162 -12.40 -13.91 5.96
C LYS A 162 -13.78 -14.40 5.56
N LYS A 163 -14.46 -13.68 4.65
CA LYS A 163 -15.90 -13.90 4.37
C LYS A 163 -16.20 -14.21 2.91
N LEU A 164 -15.20 -14.16 2.02
CA LEU A 164 -15.40 -14.52 0.63
C LEU A 164 -15.72 -16.00 0.52
N ASP A 165 -16.79 -16.29 -0.20
CA ASP A 165 -17.20 -17.64 -0.59
C ASP A 165 -16.50 -17.99 -1.92
N PRO A 166 -15.49 -18.89 -1.93
CA PRO A 166 -14.66 -19.15 -3.13
C PRO A 166 -15.46 -19.73 -4.30
N GLU A 167 -16.50 -20.51 -4.01
CA GLU A 167 -17.34 -21.14 -5.03
C GLU A 167 -18.18 -20.07 -5.74
N LYS A 168 -18.80 -19.17 -4.97
CA LYS A 168 -19.56 -18.04 -5.54
C LYS A 168 -18.66 -17.08 -6.32
N PHE A 169 -17.44 -16.86 -5.85
CA PHE A 169 -16.46 -16.07 -6.60
C PHE A 169 -16.16 -16.70 -7.96
N THR A 170 -15.82 -17.99 -7.97
CA THR A 170 -15.53 -18.74 -9.19
C THR A 170 -16.72 -18.74 -10.18
N ALA A 171 -17.95 -18.95 -9.68
CA ALA A 171 -19.15 -18.89 -10.51
C ALA A 171 -19.36 -17.51 -11.15
N ILE A 172 -19.23 -16.42 -10.37
CA ILE A 172 -19.34 -15.04 -10.89
C ILE A 172 -18.19 -14.72 -11.85
N TRP A 173 -17.00 -15.28 -11.61
CA TRP A 173 -15.85 -15.12 -12.47
C TRP A 173 -16.10 -15.69 -13.87
N TYR A 174 -16.56 -16.94 -13.97
CA TYR A 174 -16.86 -17.57 -15.27
C TYR A 174 -18.02 -16.89 -16.01
N LEU A 175 -18.97 -16.28 -15.30
CA LEU A 175 -19.98 -15.43 -15.94
C LEU A 175 -19.40 -14.12 -16.50
N THR A 176 -18.32 -13.61 -15.89
CA THR A 176 -17.67 -12.36 -16.32
C THR A 176 -16.63 -12.59 -17.41
N TYR A 177 -15.93 -13.73 -17.35
CA TYR A 177 -14.84 -14.16 -18.22
C TYR A 177 -15.07 -15.61 -18.68
N PRO A 178 -16.07 -15.86 -19.54
CA PRO A 178 -16.46 -17.21 -19.97
C PRO A 178 -15.35 -17.95 -20.73
N GLU A 179 -14.37 -17.25 -21.28
CA GLU A 179 -13.18 -17.81 -21.92
C GLU A 179 -12.21 -18.49 -20.95
N THR A 180 -12.35 -18.24 -19.63
CA THR A 180 -11.55 -18.89 -18.59
C THR A 180 -12.22 -20.12 -17.99
N ASP A 181 -13.43 -20.43 -18.44
CA ASP A 181 -14.24 -21.56 -17.96
C ASP A 181 -13.77 -22.88 -18.60
N PRO A 182 -13.29 -23.86 -17.81
CA PRO A 182 -12.86 -25.16 -18.33
C PRO A 182 -13.97 -25.95 -19.04
N GLU A 183 -15.25 -25.74 -18.68
CA GLU A 183 -16.38 -26.43 -19.32
C GLU A 183 -16.75 -25.81 -20.67
N ASN A 184 -16.39 -24.56 -20.91
CA ASN A 184 -16.68 -23.85 -22.16
C ASN A 184 -15.66 -24.17 -23.27
N SER A 185 -14.44 -24.59 -22.91
CA SER A 185 -13.44 -25.10 -23.87
C SER A 185 -13.88 -26.41 -24.55
N GLU A 186 -14.64 -27.27 -23.86
CA GLU A 186 -15.13 -28.54 -24.46
C GLU A 186 -16.17 -28.30 -25.56
N PHE A 187 -17.00 -27.26 -25.44
CA PHE A 187 -18.01 -26.91 -26.45
C PHE A 187 -17.43 -26.37 -27.77
N THR A 188 -16.19 -25.87 -27.74
CA THR A 188 -15.55 -25.26 -28.92
C THR A 188 -14.81 -26.32 -29.75
N GLU A 189 -14.21 -27.32 -29.11
CA GLU A 189 -13.52 -28.42 -29.82
C GLU A 189 -14.47 -29.39 -30.53
N GLU A 190 -15.70 -29.58 -30.04
CA GLU A 190 -16.69 -30.43 -30.72
C GLU A 190 -17.23 -29.79 -32.01
N LYS A 191 -17.42 -28.47 -32.03
CA LYS A 191 -17.90 -27.76 -33.25
C LYS A 191 -16.87 -27.73 -34.37
N GLU A 192 -15.58 -27.69 -34.06
CA GLU A 192 -14.52 -27.68 -35.08
C GLU A 192 -14.32 -29.07 -35.71
N LYS A 193 -14.59 -30.15 -34.95
CA LYS A 193 -14.55 -31.53 -35.47
C LYS A 193 -15.75 -31.88 -36.36
N ASP A 194 -16.93 -31.33 -36.07
CA ASP A 194 -18.12 -31.54 -36.90
C ASP A 194 -18.04 -30.79 -38.25
N ASP A 195 -17.36 -29.64 -38.31
CA ASP A 195 -17.21 -28.88 -39.57
C ASP A 195 -16.09 -29.42 -40.48
N LEU A 196 -15.12 -30.16 -39.92
CA LEU A 196 -14.07 -30.85 -40.69
C LEU A 196 -14.48 -32.22 -41.24
N THR A 197 -15.56 -32.81 -40.74
CA THR A 197 -16.08 -34.11 -41.22
C THR A 197 -17.14 -33.96 -42.33
N LEU A 198 -17.52 -32.72 -42.67
CA LEU A 198 -18.49 -32.39 -43.73
C LEU A 198 -17.86 -31.82 -45.03
N LYS A 199 -16.53 -31.93 -45.19
CA LYS A 199 -15.82 -31.57 -46.44
C LYS A 199 -15.28 -32.78 -47.18
#